data_AF-A0A9N9AWX7-F1
#
_entry.id   AF-A0A9N9AWX7-F1
#
_cell.length_a   1.000
_cell.length_b   1.000
_cell.length_c   1.000
_cell.angle_alpha   90.00
_cell.angle_beta   90.00
_cell.angle_gamma   90.00
#
_symmetry.space_group_name_H-M   'P 1'
#
loop_
_entity.id
_entity.type
_entity.pdbx_description
1 polymer ?
#
loop_
_entity_poly.entity_id
_entity_poly.type
_entity_poly.pdbx_seq_one_letter_code
_entity_poly.pdbx_strand_id
1 'polypeptide(L)'
;MVPNYRFSARLHYVSSKNDYPPEKCSITFTEGHPDILNAVYNYTHRLDPNTDLNYTQRAEALKFFVHFIGDLHQPLHLTGRFRGGTAAYALFEGRKASLHSIWDSRILLKRINELQQNASSASDYYEESVDYEPYINHIITMMSKTWRLQKKSWVTCAQEMVQSSAESDQLPFHGDDMEMNAPIPPMSPIACASYWSQYVNKLNCEFVWDGFEKGKELGEGDYYNRIRESYLIEKLLGMAGYRMAAVLNALFVE
;
A
#
# COMPACT_ATOMS: atom_id res chain seq x y z
N MET A 1 0.98 -17.83 6.64
CA MET A 1 -0.49 -17.67 6.48
C MET A 1 -1.17 -18.71 7.34
N VAL A 2 -2.02 -18.28 8.27
CA VAL A 2 -2.86 -19.20 9.08
C VAL A 2 -3.88 -19.86 8.14
N PRO A 3 -4.15 -21.18 8.23
CA PRO A 3 -4.97 -21.91 7.26
C PRO A 3 -6.34 -21.28 6.95
N ASN A 4 -7.01 -20.68 7.94
CA ASN A 4 -8.35 -20.09 7.80
C ASN A 4 -8.36 -18.75 7.02
N TYR A 5 -7.19 -18.19 6.69
CA TYR A 5 -7.07 -16.89 6.01
C TYR A 5 -6.48 -16.99 4.60
N ARG A 6 -6.48 -18.17 3.98
CA ARG A 6 -5.98 -18.34 2.60
C ARG A 6 -6.71 -17.47 1.57
N PHE A 7 -7.99 -17.18 1.82
CA PHE A 7 -8.79 -16.32 0.95
C PHE A 7 -8.22 -14.89 0.85
N SER A 8 -7.54 -14.40 1.90
CA SER A 8 -7.09 -13.01 1.95
C SER A 8 -5.87 -12.75 1.07
N ALA A 9 -5.17 -13.78 0.58
CA ALA A 9 -3.93 -13.63 -0.17
C ALA A 9 -4.04 -12.72 -1.40
N ARG A 10 -5.20 -12.73 -2.07
CA ARG A 10 -5.49 -11.90 -3.25
C ARG A 10 -5.82 -10.44 -2.90
N LEU A 11 -6.23 -10.18 -1.66
CA LEU A 11 -6.67 -8.87 -1.18
C LEU A 11 -5.52 -7.89 -0.94
N HIS A 12 -4.27 -8.33 -1.07
CA HIS A 12 -3.08 -7.51 -0.85
C HIS A 12 -2.62 -6.75 -2.09
N TYR A 13 -3.18 -7.03 -3.28
CA TYR A 13 -2.71 -6.42 -4.51
C TYR A 13 -3.83 -6.31 -5.55
N VAL A 14 -3.56 -5.58 -6.63
CA VAL A 14 -4.40 -5.51 -7.82
C VAL A 14 -3.54 -5.61 -9.08
N SER A 15 -4.09 -6.21 -10.13
CA SER A 15 -3.42 -6.36 -11.42
C SER A 15 -4.38 -5.96 -12.54
N SER A 16 -4.14 -4.80 -13.13
CA SER A 16 -4.99 -4.27 -14.21
C SER A 16 -4.52 -4.78 -15.58
N LYS A 17 -5.46 -5.09 -16.48
CA LYS A 17 -5.15 -5.70 -17.80
C LYS A 17 -4.33 -4.79 -18.71
N ASN A 18 -4.52 -3.46 -18.62
CA ASN A 18 -3.90 -2.46 -19.49
C ASN A 18 -2.70 -1.75 -18.85
N ASP A 19 -2.11 -2.39 -17.83
CA ASP A 19 -0.94 -1.91 -17.10
C ASP A 19 0.33 -2.57 -17.64
N TYR A 20 1.18 -1.78 -18.28
CA TYR A 20 2.46 -2.20 -18.86
C TYR A 20 3.57 -1.22 -18.47
N PRO A 21 3.97 -1.14 -17.19
CA PRO A 21 5.10 -0.29 -16.79
C PRO A 21 6.41 -0.75 -17.45
N PRO A 22 7.37 0.11 -17.80
CA PRO A 22 7.32 1.56 -17.61
C PRO A 22 6.55 2.32 -18.71
N GLU A 23 6.12 1.67 -19.77
CA GLU A 23 5.52 2.34 -20.94
C GLU A 23 4.14 2.92 -20.65
N LYS A 24 3.33 2.22 -19.83
CA LYS A 24 1.97 2.62 -19.49
C LYS A 24 1.59 2.13 -18.11
N CYS A 25 1.24 3.05 -17.22
CA CYS A 25 0.68 2.74 -15.90
C CYS A 25 -0.81 3.05 -15.90
N SER A 26 -1.63 2.05 -15.59
CA SER A 26 -3.07 2.21 -15.56
C SER A 26 -3.68 1.25 -14.55
N ILE A 27 -4.49 1.79 -13.66
CA ILE A 27 -5.27 1.02 -12.70
C ILE A 27 -6.75 1.12 -13.06
N THR A 28 -7.45 0.00 -13.01
CA THR A 28 -8.89 -0.09 -13.26
C THR A 28 -9.55 -0.69 -12.03
N PHE A 29 -10.58 -0.02 -11.52
CA PHE A 29 -11.45 -0.58 -10.49
C PHE A 29 -12.49 -1.49 -11.13
N THR A 30 -12.66 -2.69 -10.59
CA THR A 30 -13.74 -3.62 -10.96
C THR A 30 -14.42 -4.04 -9.67
N GLU A 31 -15.69 -3.66 -9.52
CA GLU A 31 -16.47 -3.97 -8.31
C GLU A 31 -16.57 -5.49 -8.09
N GLY A 32 -16.49 -5.92 -6.83
CA GLY A 32 -16.59 -7.33 -6.42
C GLY A 32 -15.34 -8.18 -6.69
N HIS A 33 -14.33 -7.63 -7.38
CA HIS A 33 -13.12 -8.37 -7.69
C HIS A 33 -12.25 -8.59 -6.42
N PRO A 34 -11.64 -9.78 -6.21
CA PRO A 34 -10.83 -10.08 -5.03
C PRO A 34 -9.46 -9.38 -5.08
N ASP A 35 -9.46 -8.07 -4.85
CA ASP A 35 -8.26 -7.25 -4.87
C ASP A 35 -8.25 -6.20 -3.75
N ILE A 36 -7.09 -5.54 -3.61
CA ILE A 36 -6.87 -4.54 -2.57
C ILE A 36 -7.81 -3.35 -2.61
N LEU A 37 -8.31 -2.97 -3.80
CA LEU A 37 -9.22 -1.83 -3.91
C LEU A 37 -10.55 -2.17 -3.25
N ASN A 38 -11.13 -3.30 -3.62
CA ASN A 38 -12.36 -3.81 -3.01
C ASN A 38 -12.15 -4.16 -1.53
N ALA A 39 -10.99 -4.69 -1.15
CA ALA A 39 -10.67 -4.98 0.24
C ALA A 39 -10.68 -3.73 1.12
N VAL A 40 -10.04 -2.63 0.69
CA VAL A 40 -10.06 -1.37 1.45
C VAL A 40 -11.49 -0.86 1.63
N TYR A 41 -12.33 -0.89 0.59
CA TYR A 41 -13.75 -0.51 0.70
C TYR A 41 -14.52 -1.41 1.67
N ASN A 42 -14.40 -2.73 1.52
CA ASN A 42 -15.07 -3.72 2.36
C ASN A 42 -14.70 -3.55 3.84
N TYR A 43 -13.41 -3.55 4.15
CA TYR A 43 -12.95 -3.46 5.55
C TYR A 43 -13.15 -2.08 6.15
N THR A 44 -13.26 -1.02 5.35
CA THR A 44 -13.73 0.30 5.82
C THR A 44 -15.22 0.24 6.19
N HIS A 45 -16.07 -0.35 5.35
CA HIS A 45 -17.49 -0.50 5.65
C HIS A 45 -17.72 -1.35 6.92
N ARG A 46 -17.00 -2.45 7.08
CA ARG A 46 -17.07 -3.30 8.28
C ARG A 46 -16.64 -2.58 9.57
N LEU A 47 -15.92 -1.47 9.47
CA LEU A 47 -15.54 -0.64 10.62
C LEU A 47 -16.61 0.39 10.98
N ASP A 48 -17.57 0.68 10.10
CA ASP A 48 -18.64 1.66 10.34
C ASP A 48 -19.42 1.30 11.61
N PRO A 49 -19.51 2.21 12.60
CA PRO A 49 -20.28 2.02 13.84
C PRO A 49 -21.71 1.54 13.62
N ASN A 50 -22.33 1.87 12.49
CA ASN A 50 -23.72 1.51 12.17
C ASN A 50 -23.91 0.07 11.69
N THR A 51 -22.84 -0.69 11.44
CA THR A 51 -22.94 -2.13 11.14
C THR A 51 -23.32 -2.93 12.38
N ASP A 52 -23.91 -4.10 12.19
CA ASP A 52 -24.30 -5.04 13.26
C ASP A 52 -23.15 -5.97 13.70
N LEU A 53 -21.94 -5.75 13.18
CA LEU A 53 -20.77 -6.58 13.47
C LEU A 53 -20.34 -6.48 14.93
N ASN A 54 -19.96 -7.63 15.49
CA ASN A 54 -19.47 -7.73 16.87
C ASN A 54 -18.01 -7.24 17.01
N TYR A 55 -17.53 -7.15 18.26
CA TYR A 55 -16.18 -6.71 18.59
C TYR A 55 -15.09 -7.49 17.83
N THR A 56 -15.17 -8.83 17.78
CA THR A 56 -14.17 -9.68 17.13
C THR A 56 -14.12 -9.41 15.63
N GLN A 57 -15.28 -9.30 14.98
CA GLN A 57 -15.39 -9.01 13.55
C GLN A 57 -14.85 -7.62 13.19
N ARG A 58 -15.10 -6.61 14.05
CA ARG A 58 -14.55 -5.24 13.89
C ARG A 58 -13.06 -5.18 14.16
N ALA A 59 -12.57 -5.91 15.17
CA ALA A 59 -11.15 -6.00 15.48
C ALA A 59 -10.37 -6.68 14.35
N GLU A 60 -10.95 -7.71 13.73
CA GLU A 60 -10.38 -8.31 12.52
C GLU A 60 -10.39 -7.32 11.35
N ALA A 61 -11.52 -6.64 11.13
CA ALA A 61 -11.63 -5.63 10.07
C ALA A 61 -10.60 -4.52 10.23
N LEU A 62 -10.31 -4.09 11.46
CA LEU A 62 -9.31 -3.07 11.74
C LEU A 62 -7.91 -3.56 11.36
N LYS A 63 -7.55 -4.79 11.72
CA LYS A 63 -6.24 -5.38 11.36
C LYS A 63 -6.06 -5.44 9.85
N PHE A 64 -7.09 -5.89 9.13
CA PHE A 64 -7.09 -5.94 7.67
C PHE A 64 -7.00 -4.55 7.05
N PHE A 65 -7.81 -3.61 7.50
CA PHE A 65 -7.80 -2.24 7.00
C PHE A 65 -6.44 -1.55 7.17
N VAL A 66 -5.85 -1.63 8.37
CA VAL A 66 -4.51 -1.07 8.65
C VAL A 66 -3.47 -1.65 7.69
N HIS A 67 -3.51 -2.96 7.47
CA HIS A 67 -2.58 -3.64 6.57
C HIS A 67 -2.79 -3.23 5.10
N PHE A 68 -4.04 -3.27 4.62
CA PHE A 68 -4.34 -2.94 3.23
C PHE A 68 -4.11 -1.48 2.89
N ILE A 69 -4.29 -0.54 3.81
CA ILE A 69 -3.88 0.85 3.56
C ILE A 69 -2.35 0.94 3.39
N GLY A 70 -1.56 0.17 4.13
CA GLY A 70 -0.12 0.06 3.91
C GLY A 70 0.20 -0.45 2.50
N ASP A 71 -0.33 -1.63 2.15
CA ASP A 71 -0.12 -2.28 0.86
C ASP A 71 -0.56 -1.42 -0.33
N LEU A 72 -1.66 -0.65 -0.18
CA LEU A 72 -2.18 0.26 -1.21
C LEU A 72 -1.15 1.35 -1.57
N HIS A 73 -0.20 1.64 -0.68
CA HIS A 73 0.86 2.62 -0.89
C HIS A 73 2.19 1.98 -1.34
N GLN A 74 2.22 0.68 -1.59
CA GLN A 74 3.35 -0.03 -2.18
C GLN A 74 3.11 -0.13 -3.71
N PRO A 75 3.87 0.58 -4.57
CA PRO A 75 3.67 0.58 -6.02
C PRO A 75 3.55 -0.80 -6.67
N LEU A 76 4.38 -1.77 -6.30
CA LEU A 76 4.38 -3.12 -6.84
C LEU A 76 3.17 -3.97 -6.44
N HIS A 77 2.40 -3.55 -5.42
CA HIS A 77 1.09 -4.16 -5.12
C HIS A 77 0.00 -3.69 -6.09
N LEU A 78 0.29 -2.67 -6.91
CA LEU A 78 -0.66 -2.08 -7.86
C LEU A 78 -0.27 -2.34 -9.32
N THR A 79 0.47 -3.42 -9.59
CA THR A 79 0.82 -3.85 -10.95
C THR A 79 0.86 -5.37 -11.08
N GLY A 80 0.47 -5.88 -12.25
CA GLY A 80 0.61 -7.29 -12.60
C GLY A 80 1.99 -7.66 -13.17
N ARG A 81 2.82 -6.67 -13.52
CA ARG A 81 4.09 -6.89 -14.23
C ARG A 81 5.03 -7.77 -13.40
N PHE A 82 5.47 -8.88 -14.00
CA PHE A 82 6.30 -9.91 -13.34
C PHE A 82 5.75 -10.35 -11.97
N ARG A 83 4.41 -10.47 -11.85
CA ARG A 83 3.72 -10.78 -10.58
C ARG A 83 4.05 -9.75 -9.50
N GLY A 84 3.81 -8.47 -9.77
CA GLY A 84 4.20 -7.39 -8.86
C GLY A 84 5.71 -7.34 -8.62
N GLY A 85 6.54 -7.66 -9.62
CA GLY A 85 8.00 -7.69 -9.47
C GLY A 85 8.56 -8.87 -8.68
N THR A 86 7.75 -9.84 -8.23
CA THR A 86 8.27 -11.05 -7.56
C THR A 86 9.14 -11.89 -8.52
N ALA A 87 8.80 -11.93 -9.81
CA ALA A 87 9.55 -12.66 -10.83
C ALA A 87 10.68 -11.83 -11.48
N ALA A 88 10.87 -10.58 -11.07
CA ALA A 88 11.95 -9.72 -11.54
C ALA A 88 13.08 -9.73 -10.50
N TYR A 89 14.31 -10.08 -10.91
CA TYR A 89 15.44 -10.21 -9.99
C TYR A 89 16.56 -9.22 -10.29
N ALA A 90 17.15 -8.68 -9.24
CA ALA A 90 18.28 -7.77 -9.26
C ALA A 90 19.21 -8.03 -8.06
N LEU A 91 20.31 -7.30 -8.00
CA LEU A 91 21.16 -7.22 -6.82
C LEU A 91 20.74 -5.99 -5.99
N PHE A 92 20.77 -6.14 -4.67
CA PHE A 92 20.60 -5.04 -3.73
C PHE A 92 21.61 -5.23 -2.61
N GLU A 93 22.56 -4.29 -2.50
CA GLU A 93 23.71 -4.35 -1.59
C GLU A 93 24.48 -5.67 -1.76
N GLY A 94 24.76 -6.02 -3.02
CA GLY A 94 25.49 -7.23 -3.40
C GLY A 94 24.71 -8.54 -3.29
N ARG A 95 23.44 -8.51 -2.83
CA ARG A 95 22.62 -9.72 -2.62
C ARG A 95 21.50 -9.82 -3.65
N LYS A 96 21.35 -11.00 -4.26
CA LYS A 96 20.22 -11.27 -5.16
C LYS A 96 18.89 -11.20 -4.40
N ALA A 97 17.96 -10.41 -4.94
CA ALA A 97 16.63 -10.25 -4.39
C ALA A 97 15.60 -10.08 -5.52
N SER A 98 14.32 -10.34 -5.21
CA SER A 98 13.23 -9.96 -6.11
C SER A 98 12.99 -8.46 -6.03
N LEU A 99 12.57 -7.82 -7.11
CA LEU A 99 12.23 -6.41 -7.13
C LEU A 99 11.14 -6.09 -6.10
N HIS A 100 10.17 -7.00 -5.94
CA HIS A 100 9.15 -6.92 -4.90
C HIS A 100 9.77 -6.79 -3.50
N SER A 101 10.61 -7.74 -3.11
CA SER A 101 11.29 -7.71 -1.79
C SER A 101 12.24 -6.53 -1.60
N ILE A 102 12.77 -5.98 -2.70
CA ILE A 102 13.59 -4.77 -2.63
C ILE A 102 12.73 -3.58 -2.19
N TRP A 103 11.56 -3.42 -2.78
CA TRP A 103 10.62 -2.35 -2.49
C TRP A 103 9.86 -2.53 -1.17
N ASP A 104 9.47 -3.76 -0.82
CA ASP A 104 8.77 -4.05 0.45
C ASP A 104 9.63 -3.74 1.68
N SER A 105 10.93 -4.04 1.60
CA SER A 105 11.75 -4.13 2.80
C SER A 105 13.14 -3.52 2.62
N ARG A 106 13.87 -3.86 1.57
CA ARG A 106 15.32 -3.57 1.54
C ARG A 106 15.64 -2.08 1.40
N ILE A 107 14.89 -1.35 0.55
CA ILE A 107 15.04 0.10 0.45
C ILE A 107 14.70 0.75 1.80
N LEU A 108 13.61 0.35 2.44
CA LEU A 108 13.20 0.87 3.75
C LEU A 108 14.28 0.63 4.82
N LEU A 109 14.77 -0.61 4.96
CA LEU A 109 15.79 -0.96 5.95
C LEU A 109 17.09 -0.18 5.70
N LYS A 110 17.51 -0.04 4.43
CA LYS A 110 18.65 0.79 4.07
C LYS A 110 18.44 2.26 4.46
N ARG A 111 17.25 2.81 4.21
CA ARG A 111 16.90 4.20 4.57
C ARG A 111 16.90 4.44 6.08
N ILE A 112 16.35 3.49 6.85
CA ILE A 112 16.41 3.53 8.32
C ILE A 112 17.86 3.58 8.77
N ASN A 113 18.70 2.68 8.25
CA ASN A 113 20.11 2.60 8.60
C ASN A 113 20.88 3.87 8.23
N GLU A 114 20.64 4.45 7.06
CA GLU A 114 21.29 5.71 6.65
C GLU A 114 20.91 6.88 7.55
N LEU A 115 19.66 6.96 8.01
CA LEU A 115 19.24 8.02 8.94
C LEU A 115 19.74 7.77 10.37
N GLN A 116 19.89 6.52 10.79
CA GLN A 116 20.43 6.15 12.11
C GLN A 116 21.96 6.22 12.20
N GLN A 117 22.69 5.88 11.14
CA GLN A 117 24.16 5.96 11.12
C GLN A 117 24.65 7.41 11.16
N ASN A 118 23.84 8.35 10.68
CA ASN A 118 24.07 9.78 10.92
C ASN A 118 23.85 10.19 12.40
N ALA A 119 23.31 9.28 13.23
CA ALA A 119 23.04 9.48 14.65
C ALA A 119 23.90 8.60 15.60
N SER A 120 24.46 7.46 15.18
CA SER A 120 25.35 6.58 15.98
C SER A 120 26.07 5.51 15.13
N SER A 121 27.29 5.13 15.54
CA SER A 121 28.21 4.20 14.85
C SER A 121 27.64 2.79 14.55
N ALA A 122 28.08 2.25 13.41
CA ALA A 122 27.66 0.97 12.83
C ALA A 122 27.79 -0.25 13.77
N SER A 123 26.75 -1.09 13.79
CA SER A 123 26.81 -2.46 14.29
C SER A 123 26.00 -3.41 13.39
N ASP A 124 26.42 -4.69 13.37
CA ASP A 124 25.88 -5.74 12.51
C ASP A 124 24.38 -6.02 12.79
N TYR A 125 23.60 -6.13 11.71
CA TYR A 125 22.15 -5.95 11.71
C TYR A 125 21.36 -7.27 11.76
N TYR A 126 20.38 -7.34 12.68
CA TYR A 126 19.30 -8.32 12.69
C TYR A 126 17.94 -7.58 12.67
N GLU A 127 16.98 -8.07 11.88
CA GLU A 127 15.66 -7.44 11.63
C GLU A 127 14.80 -7.25 12.90
N GLU A 128 15.10 -8.00 13.97
CA GLU A 128 14.40 -7.90 15.27
C GLU A 128 14.88 -6.75 16.17
N SER A 129 15.99 -6.08 15.82
CA SER A 129 16.58 -4.99 16.62
C SER A 129 16.48 -3.61 15.97
N VAL A 130 15.62 -3.45 14.96
CA VAL A 130 15.49 -2.20 14.21
C VAL A 130 14.69 -1.18 15.00
N ASP A 131 15.34 -0.10 15.42
CA ASP A 131 14.63 1.03 16.03
C ASP A 131 13.96 1.91 14.96
N TYR A 132 12.66 1.72 14.74
CA TYR A 132 11.92 2.52 13.76
C TYR A 132 11.68 3.98 14.23
N GLU A 133 11.86 4.28 15.51
CA GLU A 133 11.44 5.56 16.10
C GLU A 133 12.11 6.80 15.46
N PRO A 134 13.43 6.82 15.20
CA PRO A 134 14.06 7.95 14.51
C PRO A 134 13.51 8.16 13.09
N TYR A 135 13.22 7.06 12.40
CA TYR A 135 12.69 7.09 11.03
C TYR A 135 11.24 7.59 11.01
N ILE A 136 10.42 7.12 11.94
CA ILE A 136 9.03 7.60 12.12
C ILE A 136 9.02 9.10 12.45
N ASN A 137 9.86 9.54 13.38
CA ASN A 137 9.98 10.96 13.74
C ASN A 137 10.47 11.83 12.58
N HIS A 138 11.35 11.30 11.73
CA HIS A 138 11.75 11.96 10.50
C HIS A 138 10.55 12.15 9.55
N ILE A 139 9.74 11.11 9.33
CA ILE A 139 8.53 11.20 8.49
C ILE A 139 7.53 12.21 9.06
N ILE A 140 7.25 12.17 10.38
CA ILE A 140 6.34 13.12 11.04
C ILE A 140 6.86 14.56 10.89
N THR A 141 8.18 14.76 11.00
CA THR A 141 8.82 16.07 10.77
C THR A 141 8.64 16.53 9.34
N MET A 142 8.85 15.65 8.36
CA MET A 142 8.63 15.94 6.94
C MET A 142 7.16 16.28 6.66
N MET A 143 6.21 15.55 7.26
CA MET A 143 4.77 15.80 7.14
C MET A 143 4.34 17.13 7.77
N SER A 144 4.97 17.54 8.87
CA SER A 144 4.63 18.79 9.58
C SER A 144 5.29 20.02 8.95
N LYS A 145 6.46 19.87 8.33
CA LYS A 145 7.24 20.96 7.73
C LYS A 145 7.16 20.94 6.19
N THR A 146 7.84 19.99 5.57
CA THR A 146 8.05 19.90 4.11
C THR A 146 6.74 19.69 3.34
N TRP A 147 5.91 18.73 3.75
CA TRP A 147 4.66 18.38 3.08
C TRP A 147 3.43 19.01 3.71
N ARG A 148 3.60 20.02 4.58
CA ARG A 148 2.52 20.65 5.36
C ARG A 148 1.34 21.12 4.51
N LEU A 149 1.63 21.71 3.34
CA LEU A 149 0.60 22.21 2.42
C LEU A 149 0.06 21.10 1.51
N GLN A 150 0.92 20.15 1.12
CA GLN A 150 0.56 19.05 0.23
C GLN A 150 -0.35 18.04 0.90
N LYS A 151 -0.16 17.76 2.20
CA LYS A 151 -0.92 16.69 2.89
C LYS A 151 -2.43 16.89 2.88
N LYS A 152 -2.92 18.13 2.78
CA LYS A 152 -4.35 18.42 2.64
C LYS A 152 -4.96 17.72 1.42
N SER A 153 -4.21 17.60 0.32
CA SER A 153 -4.71 16.91 -0.87
C SER A 153 -4.59 15.39 -0.80
N TRP A 154 -3.84 14.83 0.16
CA TRP A 154 -3.62 13.38 0.25
C TRP A 154 -4.91 12.61 0.56
N VAL A 155 -5.83 13.23 1.29
CA VAL A 155 -7.12 12.64 1.68
C VAL A 155 -8.25 12.97 0.69
N THR A 156 -7.94 13.65 -0.41
CA THR A 156 -8.96 14.00 -1.40
C THR A 156 -9.45 12.78 -2.16
N CYS A 157 -10.68 12.89 -2.64
CA CYS A 157 -11.40 11.89 -3.41
C CYS A 157 -11.99 12.55 -4.65
N ALA A 158 -11.94 11.90 -5.80
CA ALA A 158 -12.73 12.34 -6.95
C ALA A 158 -14.19 11.88 -6.79
N GLN A 159 -15.13 12.82 -6.77
CA GLN A 159 -16.57 12.54 -6.59
C GLN A 159 -17.19 11.73 -7.76
N GLU A 160 -16.57 11.73 -8.94
CA GLU A 160 -17.17 11.16 -10.16
C GLU A 160 -17.02 9.64 -10.32
N MET A 161 -16.17 8.98 -9.52
CA MET A 161 -15.90 7.54 -9.66
C MET A 161 -16.91 6.64 -8.94
N VAL A 162 -17.91 7.22 -8.25
CA VAL A 162 -18.91 6.50 -7.44
C VAL A 162 -20.07 5.93 -8.29
N GLN A 163 -20.15 6.26 -9.59
CA GLN A 163 -21.23 5.81 -10.46
C GLN A 163 -20.74 4.88 -11.58
N SER A 164 -20.74 3.58 -11.29
CA SER A 164 -21.13 2.60 -12.30
C SER A 164 -21.72 1.38 -11.61
N SER A 165 -23.04 1.38 -11.49
CA SER A 165 -23.86 0.20 -11.23
C SER A 165 -23.62 -0.84 -12.33
N ALA A 166 -23.09 -2.00 -11.97
CA ALA A 166 -23.23 -3.21 -12.77
C ALA A 166 -23.60 -4.36 -11.83
N GLU A 167 -24.76 -4.96 -12.07
CA GLU A 167 -25.20 -6.21 -11.45
C GLU A 167 -24.07 -7.24 -11.56
N SER A 168 -23.50 -7.64 -10.42
CA SER A 168 -22.47 -8.66 -10.35
C SER A 168 -22.68 -9.48 -9.09
N ASP A 169 -23.14 -10.71 -9.29
CA ASP A 169 -23.26 -11.73 -8.27
C ASP A 169 -21.95 -11.93 -7.49
N GLN A 170 -22.07 -11.76 -6.16
CA GLN A 170 -21.29 -12.40 -5.08
C GLN A 170 -19.78 -12.09 -4.95
N LEU A 171 -19.37 -11.49 -3.82
CA LEU A 171 -18.59 -12.15 -2.73
C LEU A 171 -18.09 -11.12 -1.67
N PRO A 172 -18.46 -11.27 -0.39
CA PRO A 172 -17.84 -10.56 0.73
C PRO A 172 -16.69 -11.39 1.30
N PHE A 173 -15.47 -10.85 1.30
CA PHE A 173 -14.30 -11.59 1.78
C PHE A 173 -14.26 -11.64 3.31
N HIS A 174 -14.61 -12.80 3.89
CA HIS A 174 -14.40 -13.11 5.30
C HIS A 174 -14.16 -14.61 5.49
N GLY A 175 -13.42 -14.98 6.54
CA GLY A 175 -13.04 -16.36 6.86
C GLY A 175 -14.08 -17.05 7.73
N ASP A 176 -14.28 -18.33 7.45
CA ASP A 176 -15.13 -19.37 8.07
C ASP A 176 -16.66 -19.26 7.93
N ASP A 177 -17.25 -18.11 7.61
CA ASP A 177 -18.67 -18.03 7.17
C ASP A 177 -18.76 -17.45 5.77
N MET A 178 -18.78 -18.34 4.79
CA MET A 178 -19.04 -18.05 3.39
C MET A 178 -20.54 -17.71 3.23
N GLU A 179 -20.99 -16.57 3.76
CA GLU A 179 -22.26 -15.98 3.33
C GLU A 179 -22.09 -15.49 1.89
N MET A 180 -22.27 -16.41 0.95
CA MET A 180 -22.23 -16.17 -0.49
C MET A 180 -23.26 -15.13 -0.97
N ASN A 181 -24.13 -14.60 -0.09
CA ASN A 181 -25.22 -13.71 -0.43
C ASN A 181 -25.17 -12.35 0.28
N ALA A 182 -24.09 -12.00 0.98
CA ALA A 182 -24.02 -10.67 1.58
C ALA A 182 -23.85 -9.59 0.48
N PRO A 183 -24.66 -8.51 0.49
CA PRO A 183 -24.56 -7.42 -0.48
C PRO A 183 -23.15 -6.83 -0.52
N ILE A 184 -22.67 -6.45 -1.70
CA ILE A 184 -21.45 -5.65 -1.83
C ILE A 184 -21.70 -4.33 -1.08
N PRO A 185 -20.87 -3.97 -0.09
CA PRO A 185 -21.08 -2.73 0.62
C PRO A 185 -20.89 -1.55 -0.34
N PRO A 186 -21.77 -0.53 -0.29
CA PRO A 186 -21.63 0.63 -1.14
C PRO A 186 -20.25 1.25 -0.93
N MET A 187 -19.62 1.73 -2.02
CA MET A 187 -18.32 2.38 -1.93
C MET A 187 -18.38 3.48 -0.87
N SER A 188 -17.63 3.28 0.22
CA SER A 188 -17.55 4.28 1.28
C SER A 188 -16.84 5.52 0.72
N PRO A 189 -17.48 6.71 0.73
CA PRO A 189 -16.85 7.94 0.26
C PRO A 189 -15.68 8.38 1.16
N ILE A 190 -15.46 7.68 2.27
CA ILE A 190 -14.43 7.96 3.27
C ILE A 190 -13.06 7.42 2.85
N ALA A 191 -13.01 6.21 2.28
CA ALA A 191 -11.77 5.56 1.86
C ALA A 191 -11.67 5.48 0.34
N CYS A 192 -10.83 6.29 -0.29
CA CYS A 192 -10.85 6.49 -1.74
C CYS A 192 -9.77 5.67 -2.45
N ALA A 193 -9.79 4.35 -2.24
CA ALA A 193 -8.75 3.44 -2.70
C ALA A 193 -8.53 3.51 -4.23
N SER A 194 -9.61 3.56 -5.01
CA SER A 194 -9.53 3.66 -6.48
C SER A 194 -8.88 4.96 -6.96
N TYR A 195 -9.07 6.07 -6.25
CA TYR A 195 -8.47 7.36 -6.58
C TYR A 195 -7.01 7.43 -6.12
N TRP A 196 -6.73 7.03 -4.88
CA TRP A 196 -5.40 7.05 -4.29
C TRP A 196 -4.42 6.13 -5.01
N SER A 197 -4.89 4.96 -5.45
CA SER A 197 -4.09 3.98 -6.15
C SER A 197 -3.61 4.45 -7.52
N GLN A 198 -4.28 5.42 -8.18
CA GLN A 198 -3.82 5.96 -9.46
C GLN A 198 -2.45 6.64 -9.35
N TYR A 199 -2.25 7.43 -8.30
CA TYR A 199 -0.95 8.08 -8.06
C TYR A 199 0.12 7.03 -7.76
N VAL A 200 -0.18 6.08 -6.88
CA VAL A 200 0.80 5.06 -6.46
C VAL A 200 1.13 4.10 -7.63
N ASN A 201 0.16 3.72 -8.46
CA ASN A 201 0.38 2.93 -9.67
C ASN A 201 1.30 3.66 -10.66
N LYS A 202 1.15 4.98 -10.86
CA LYS A 202 2.04 5.76 -11.75
C LYS A 202 3.51 5.70 -11.35
N LEU A 203 3.80 5.56 -10.06
CA LEU A 203 5.17 5.40 -9.57
C LEU A 203 5.83 4.12 -10.11
N ASN A 204 5.06 3.12 -10.57
CA ASN A 204 5.64 1.99 -11.28
C ASN A 204 6.39 2.44 -12.53
N CYS A 205 5.83 3.36 -13.30
CA CYS A 205 6.43 3.87 -14.53
C CYS A 205 7.53 4.88 -14.24
N GLU A 206 7.32 5.75 -13.25
CA GLU A 206 8.22 6.85 -12.95
C GLU A 206 9.44 6.42 -12.11
N PHE A 207 9.29 5.43 -11.22
CA PHE A 207 10.31 5.08 -10.22
C PHE A 207 10.64 3.59 -10.12
N VAL A 208 9.67 2.69 -10.26
CA VAL A 208 9.95 1.26 -10.01
C VAL A 208 10.64 0.61 -11.19
N TRP A 209 10.05 0.76 -12.37
CA TRP A 209 10.48 0.07 -13.59
C TRP A 209 11.36 0.93 -14.49
N ASP A 210 11.33 2.24 -14.32
CA ASP A 210 12.30 3.12 -14.97
C ASP A 210 13.71 2.82 -14.45
N GLY A 211 14.67 2.67 -15.36
CA GLY A 211 16.04 2.26 -15.04
C GLY A 211 16.19 0.85 -14.44
N PHE A 212 15.13 0.05 -14.32
CA PHE A 212 15.25 -1.34 -13.85
C PHE A 212 15.90 -2.22 -14.91
N GLU A 213 16.97 -2.91 -14.54
CA GLU A 213 17.62 -3.90 -15.38
C GLU A 213 17.90 -5.18 -14.58
N LYS A 214 17.61 -6.33 -15.21
CA LYS A 214 17.75 -7.64 -14.57
C LYS A 214 19.21 -7.88 -14.18
N GLY A 215 19.42 -8.23 -12.90
CA GLY A 215 20.74 -8.57 -12.36
C GLY A 215 21.66 -7.38 -12.07
N LYS A 216 21.23 -6.13 -12.32
CA LYS A 216 22.00 -4.95 -11.89
C LYS A 216 21.87 -4.70 -10.39
N GLU A 217 22.85 -3.99 -9.84
CA GLU A 217 22.81 -3.46 -8.47
C GLU A 217 21.85 -2.26 -8.41
N LEU A 218 20.89 -2.31 -7.49
CA LEU A 218 19.84 -1.29 -7.30
C LEU A 218 19.94 -0.56 -5.96
N GLY A 219 20.81 -1.01 -5.05
CA GLY A 219 21.04 -0.37 -3.75
C GLY A 219 21.99 0.82 -3.81
N GLU A 220 22.57 1.10 -4.97
CA GLU A 220 23.51 2.19 -5.20
C GLU A 220 23.27 2.84 -6.58
N GLY A 221 23.90 3.98 -6.82
CA GLY A 221 23.80 4.70 -8.09
C GLY A 221 22.42 5.35 -8.33
N ASP A 222 22.13 5.66 -9.59
CA ASP A 222 21.01 6.52 -9.98
C ASP A 222 19.65 5.95 -9.56
N TYR A 223 19.47 4.62 -9.62
CA TYR A 223 18.22 3.96 -9.23
C TYR A 223 17.87 4.21 -7.77
N TYR A 224 18.83 4.04 -6.86
CA TYR A 224 18.61 4.29 -5.43
C TYR A 224 18.59 5.77 -5.10
N ASN A 225 19.51 6.55 -5.69
CA ASN A 225 19.68 7.97 -5.38
C ASN A 225 18.40 8.77 -5.65
N ARG A 226 17.71 8.53 -6.78
CA ARG A 226 16.46 9.23 -7.08
C ARG A 226 15.33 8.91 -6.09
N ILE A 227 15.26 7.68 -5.58
CA ILE A 227 14.26 7.26 -4.59
C ILE A 227 14.56 7.94 -3.26
N ARG A 228 15.84 7.94 -2.86
CA ARG A 228 16.34 8.58 -1.64
C ARG A 228 16.14 10.09 -1.65
N GLU A 229 16.56 10.76 -2.71
CA GLU A 229 16.57 12.23 -2.82
C GLU A 229 15.16 12.82 -2.96
N SER A 230 14.22 12.06 -3.53
CA SER A 230 12.81 12.43 -3.58
C SER A 230 12.04 12.11 -2.30
N TYR A 231 12.66 11.42 -1.33
CA TYR A 231 12.02 10.92 -0.11
C TYR A 231 10.78 10.07 -0.43
N LEU A 232 10.85 9.26 -1.49
CA LEU A 232 9.69 8.60 -2.05
C LEU A 232 9.04 7.62 -1.05
N ILE A 233 9.86 6.78 -0.41
CA ILE A 233 9.38 5.79 0.55
C ILE A 233 8.78 6.48 1.78
N GLU A 234 9.46 7.49 2.31
CA GLU A 234 8.98 8.31 3.43
C GLU A 234 7.64 8.98 3.10
N LYS A 235 7.48 9.48 1.87
CA LYS A 235 6.25 10.13 1.41
C LYS A 235 5.10 9.14 1.27
N LEU A 236 5.35 7.94 0.76
CA LEU A 236 4.35 6.88 0.63
C LEU A 236 3.87 6.39 2.01
N LEU A 237 4.79 6.17 2.95
CA LEU A 237 4.48 5.83 4.34
C LEU A 237 3.70 6.96 5.03
N GLY A 238 4.11 8.21 4.82
CA GLY A 238 3.39 9.39 5.33
C GLY A 238 1.98 9.51 4.76
N MET A 239 1.79 9.24 3.47
CA MET A 239 0.46 9.20 2.83
C MET A 239 -0.41 8.09 3.40
N ALA A 240 0.13 6.88 3.58
CA ALA A 240 -0.58 5.74 4.15
C ALA A 240 -1.07 6.06 5.57
N GLY A 241 -0.18 6.53 6.44
CA GLY A 241 -0.52 6.90 7.81
C GLY A 241 -1.55 8.03 7.88
N TYR A 242 -1.40 9.07 7.04
CA TYR A 242 -2.33 10.21 7.03
C TYR A 242 -3.73 9.82 6.52
N ARG A 243 -3.80 9.00 5.47
CA ARG A 243 -5.07 8.48 4.93
C ARG A 243 -5.75 7.53 5.91
N MET A 244 -5.00 6.64 6.55
CA MET A 244 -5.51 5.75 7.59
C MET A 244 -6.15 6.55 8.73
N ALA A 245 -5.44 7.56 9.26
CA ALA A 245 -5.97 8.42 10.32
C ALA A 245 -7.22 9.18 9.88
N ALA A 246 -7.24 9.70 8.64
CA ALA A 246 -8.40 10.41 8.12
C ALA A 246 -9.64 9.52 7.98
N VAL A 247 -9.46 8.29 7.49
CA VAL A 247 -10.55 7.31 7.37
C VAL A 247 -11.09 6.92 8.75
N LEU A 248 -10.22 6.57 9.69
CA LEU A 248 -10.64 6.18 11.04
C LEU A 248 -11.33 7.34 11.76
N ASN A 249 -10.80 8.57 11.65
CA ASN A 249 -11.46 9.74 12.22
C ASN A 249 -12.84 9.95 11.59
N ALA A 250 -12.97 9.85 10.27
CA ALA A 250 -14.27 10.02 9.62
C ALA A 250 -15.29 8.93 9.98
N LEU A 251 -14.85 7.73 10.36
CA LEU A 251 -15.74 6.65 10.82
C LEU A 251 -16.19 6.82 12.27
N PHE A 252 -15.37 7.41 13.13
CA PHE A 252 -15.58 7.42 14.59
C PHE A 252 -15.76 8.82 15.20
N VAL A 253 -15.78 9.87 14.38
CA VAL A 253 -16.14 11.22 14.84
C VAL A 253 -17.66 11.34 14.83
N GLU A 254 -18.22 11.52 16.02
CA GLU A 254 -19.62 11.92 16.26
C GLU A 254 -19.92 13.32 15.71
#